data_AF-A0A959WJI7-F1
#
_entry.id   AF-A0A959WJI7-F1
#
_cell.length_a   1.000
_cell.length_b   1.000
_cell.length_c   1.000
_cell.angle_alpha   90.00
_cell.angle_beta   90.00
_cell.angle_gamma   90.00
#
_symmetry.space_group_name_H-M   'P 1'
#
loop_
_entity.id
_entity.type
_entity.pdbx_description
1 polymer ?
#
loop_
_entity_poly.entity_id
_entity_poly.type
_entity_poly.pdbx_seq_one_letter_code
_entity_poly.pdbx_strand_id
1 'polypeptide(L)'
;MTATVGANLPPGPGTGKHLNQALFILARNGAFRRWHEQYGDIFFVDINGFGPSVVIQGAELHRKVFTAKADVLHAGDNALGRVLGKGSIFSMDEEEHLAERRKLLPPFHGER
;
A
#
# COMPACT_ATOMS: atom_id res chain seq x y z
N MET A 1 4.02 -0.95 -26.07
CA MET A 1 5.35 -1.56 -25.82
C MET A 1 5.36 -2.00 -24.36
N THR A 2 5.07 -3.27 -24.13
CA THR A 2 5.06 -3.90 -22.80
C THR A 2 6.49 -3.99 -22.29
N ALA A 3 6.86 -3.06 -21.41
CA ALA A 3 8.13 -3.16 -20.70
C ALA A 3 8.03 -4.34 -19.72
N THR A 4 8.61 -5.47 -20.10
CA THR A 4 9.00 -6.52 -19.15
C THR A 4 10.12 -5.94 -18.30
N VAL A 5 9.78 -5.21 -17.25
CA VAL A 5 10.71 -4.91 -16.17
C VAL A 5 10.99 -6.25 -15.51
N GLY A 6 12.15 -6.84 -15.81
CA GLY A 6 12.75 -7.86 -14.96
C GLY A 6 12.98 -7.23 -13.59
N ALA A 7 11.97 -7.29 -12.73
CA ALA A 7 11.93 -6.56 -11.48
C ALA A 7 12.93 -7.18 -10.52
N ASN A 8 14.01 -6.46 -10.23
CA ASN A 8 14.79 -6.68 -9.01
C ASN A 8 13.89 -6.30 -7.82
N LEU A 9 13.00 -7.23 -7.45
CA LEU A 9 12.22 -7.09 -6.22
C LEU A 9 13.21 -7.02 -5.05
N PRO A 10 12.95 -6.15 -4.06
CA PRO A 10 13.76 -6.10 -2.86
C PRO A 10 13.75 -7.47 -2.16
N PRO A 11 14.79 -7.79 -1.36
CA PRO A 11 14.80 -9.02 -0.60
C PRO A 11 13.57 -9.07 0.32
N GLY A 12 13.15 -10.27 0.67
CA GLY A 12 11.96 -10.48 1.49
C GLY A 12 12.02 -11.81 2.22
N PRO A 13 11.06 -12.06 3.13
CA PRO A 13 10.98 -13.32 3.84
C PRO A 13 10.78 -14.46 2.82
N GLY A 14 11.83 -15.24 2.59
CA GLY A 14 11.78 -16.47 1.79
C GLY A 14 10.98 -17.61 2.45
N THR A 15 10.47 -17.36 3.65
CA THR A 15 9.48 -18.21 4.32
C THR A 15 8.22 -18.31 3.47
N GLY A 16 7.67 -19.53 3.34
CA GLY A 16 6.51 -19.77 2.48
C GLY A 16 5.30 -18.89 2.85
N LYS A 17 4.46 -18.60 1.85
CA LYS A 17 3.30 -17.67 1.94
C LYS A 17 2.42 -17.88 3.18
N HIS A 18 2.13 -19.14 3.53
CA HIS A 18 1.29 -19.47 4.69
C HIS A 18 1.94 -19.11 6.02
N LEU A 19 3.27 -19.24 6.13
CA LEU A 19 3.99 -18.86 7.34
C LEU A 19 4.04 -17.34 7.50
N ASN A 20 4.31 -16.61 6.41
CA ASN A 20 4.23 -15.14 6.42
C ASN A 20 2.81 -14.67 6.81
N GLN A 21 1.79 -15.35 6.30
CA GLN A 21 0.40 -15.08 6.66
C GLN A 21 0.13 -15.34 8.15
N ALA A 22 0.58 -16.47 8.70
CA ALA A 22 0.39 -16.80 10.11
C ALA A 22 1.11 -15.79 11.02
N LEU A 23 2.35 -15.42 10.68
CA LEU A 23 3.11 -14.40 11.41
C LEU A 23 2.40 -13.03 11.37
N PHE A 24 1.83 -12.66 10.22
CA PHE A 24 1.05 -11.44 10.07
C PHE A 24 -0.19 -11.44 10.97
N ILE A 25 -0.96 -12.53 11.01
CA ILE A 25 -2.20 -12.63 11.80
C ILE A 25 -1.89 -12.67 13.31
N LEU A 26 -0.93 -13.48 13.73
CA LEU A 26 -0.68 -13.78 15.13
C LEU A 26 0.23 -12.74 15.81
N ALA A 27 1.13 -12.12 15.06
CA ALA A 27 2.20 -11.29 15.62
C ALA A 27 2.59 -10.13 14.71
N ARG A 28 1.62 -9.46 14.06
CA ARG A 28 1.85 -8.41 13.04
C ARG A 28 3.04 -7.49 13.35
N ASN A 29 3.00 -6.76 14.47
CA ASN A 29 4.03 -5.79 14.80
C ASN A 29 5.41 -6.44 15.01
N GLY A 30 5.44 -7.63 15.62
CA GLY A 30 6.67 -8.39 15.81
C GLY A 30 7.24 -8.92 14.49
N ALA A 31 6.38 -9.39 13.59
CA ALA A 31 6.75 -9.85 12.26
C ALA A 31 7.37 -8.72 11.42
N PHE A 32 6.69 -7.56 11.34
CA PHE A 32 7.20 -6.39 10.62
C PHE A 32 8.51 -5.87 11.21
N ARG A 33 8.64 -5.83 12.55
CA ARG A 33 9.91 -5.44 13.19
C ARG A 33 11.04 -6.40 12.83
N ARG A 34 10.81 -7.71 12.93
CA ARG A 34 11.80 -8.74 12.60
C ARG A 34 12.20 -8.74 11.13
N TRP A 35 11.25 -8.49 10.22
CA TRP A 35 11.55 -8.36 8.79
C TRP A 35 12.32 -7.08 8.49
N HIS A 36 11.96 -5.97 9.14
CA HIS A 36 12.72 -4.73 9.03
C HIS A 36 14.15 -4.88 9.55
N GLU A 37 14.37 -5.53 10.68
CA GLU A 37 15.71 -5.84 11.20
C GLU A 37 16.55 -6.70 10.25
N GLN A 38 15.93 -7.56 9.43
CA GLN A 38 16.62 -8.46 8.51
C GLN A 38 16.84 -7.88 7.11
N TYR A 39 15.87 -7.13 6.60
CA TYR A 39 15.82 -6.69 5.20
C TYR A 39 15.92 -5.16 5.04
N GLY A 40 15.86 -4.42 6.14
CA GLY A 40 15.96 -2.96 6.16
C GLY A 40 14.64 -2.24 5.85
N ASP A 41 14.77 -1.03 5.30
CA ASP A 41 13.65 -0.11 5.04
C ASP A 41 12.77 -0.51 3.85
N ILE A 42 13.27 -1.35 2.95
CA ILE A 42 12.57 -1.76 1.73
C ILE A 42 12.65 -3.28 1.62
N PHE A 43 11.50 -3.96 1.72
CA PHE A 43 11.46 -5.41 1.59
C PHE A 43 10.16 -5.90 0.95
N PHE A 44 10.25 -7.06 0.30
CA PHE A 44 9.11 -7.69 -0.35
C PHE A 44 8.38 -8.63 0.62
N VAL A 45 7.05 -8.68 0.56
CA VAL A 45 6.23 -9.66 1.28
C VAL A 45 4.99 -10.00 0.46
N ASP A 46 4.64 -11.28 0.40
CA ASP A 46 3.36 -11.74 -0.14
C ASP A 46 2.50 -12.29 1.00
N ILE A 47 1.49 -11.51 1.38
CA ILE A 47 0.47 -11.86 2.37
C ILE A 47 -0.92 -11.62 1.79
N ASN A 48 -1.85 -12.51 2.15
CA ASN A 48 -3.24 -12.43 1.71
C ASN A 48 -3.90 -11.14 2.24
N GLY A 49 -4.67 -10.48 1.38
CA GLY A 49 -5.28 -9.16 1.64
C GLY A 49 -4.54 -8.02 0.96
N PHE A 50 -3.20 -8.00 1.03
CA PHE A 50 -2.36 -7.02 0.34
C PHE A 50 -1.80 -7.53 -1.00
N GLY A 51 -1.66 -8.85 -1.15
CA GLY A 51 -1.01 -9.45 -2.32
C GLY A 51 0.52 -9.24 -2.32
N PRO A 52 1.19 -9.51 -3.45
CA PRO A 52 2.61 -9.22 -3.62
C PRO A 52 2.89 -7.74 -3.38
N SER A 53 3.56 -7.41 -2.27
CA SER A 53 3.70 -6.04 -1.79
C SER A 53 5.15 -5.71 -1.46
N VAL A 54 5.56 -4.47 -1.73
CA VAL A 54 6.81 -3.90 -1.21
C VAL A 54 6.47 -3.03 -0.01
N VAL A 55 7.07 -3.36 1.13
CA VAL A 55 6.97 -2.56 2.34
C VAL A 55 8.08 -1.51 2.30
N ILE A 56 7.71 -0.25 2.55
CA ILE A 56 8.65 0.86 2.63
C ILE A 56 8.56 1.55 4.00
N GLN A 57 9.71 1.89 4.55
CA GLN A 57 9.84 2.62 5.80
C GLN A 57 10.78 3.82 5.62
N GLY A 58 10.59 4.87 6.44
CA GLY A 58 11.46 6.05 6.45
C GLY A 58 10.84 7.29 5.81
N ALA A 59 11.08 8.44 6.43
CA ALA A 59 10.46 9.72 6.09
C ALA A 59 10.72 10.15 4.64
N GLU A 60 11.93 9.89 4.11
CA GLU A 60 12.28 10.24 2.73
C GLU A 60 11.50 9.40 1.71
N LEU A 61 11.35 8.08 1.94
CA LEU A 61 10.58 7.20 1.06
C LEU A 61 9.09 7.50 1.13
N HIS A 62 8.57 7.77 2.33
CA HIS A 62 7.18 8.20 2.51
C HIS A 62 6.92 9.51 1.77
N ARG A 63 7.80 10.51 1.89
CA ARG A 63 7.66 11.77 1.13
C ARG A 63 7.58 11.50 -0.36
N LYS A 64 8.47 10.67 -0.92
CA LYS A 64 8.45 10.32 -2.34
C LYS A 64 7.13 9.67 -2.77
N VAL A 65 6.58 8.75 -1.98
CA VAL A 65 5.31 8.10 -2.29
C VAL A 65 4.13 9.05 -2.19
N PHE A 66 4.02 9.82 -1.12
CA PHE A 66 2.89 10.74 -0.92
C PHE A 66 2.94 12.00 -1.79
N THR A 67 4.07 12.28 -2.46
CA THR A 67 4.22 13.40 -3.42
C THR A 67 4.41 12.93 -4.87
N ALA A 68 4.36 11.62 -5.11
CA ALA A 68 4.35 11.10 -6.47
C ALA A 68 3.13 11.62 -7.22
N LYS A 69 3.25 11.69 -8.56
CA LYS A 69 2.10 12.04 -9.39
C LYS A 69 1.03 10.95 -9.28
N ALA A 70 -0.24 11.36 -9.32
CA ALA A 70 -1.38 10.46 -9.16
C ALA A 70 -1.47 9.38 -10.26
N ASP A 71 -0.88 9.63 -11.43
CA ASP A 71 -0.80 8.70 -12.57
C ASP A 71 0.36 7.68 -12.44
N VAL A 72 1.22 7.81 -11.42
CA VAL A 72 2.36 6.91 -11.17
C VAL A 72 2.04 5.89 -10.08
N LEU A 73 1.38 6.31 -9.00
CA LEU A 73 1.01 5.46 -7.87
C LEU A 73 -0.50 5.51 -7.64
N HIS A 74 -1.22 4.57 -8.26
CA HIS A 74 -2.66 4.41 -8.06
C HIS A 74 -2.97 3.82 -6.68
N ALA A 75 -4.03 4.34 -6.06
CA ALA A 75 -4.51 3.89 -4.76
C ALA A 75 -5.90 3.26 -4.83
N GLY A 76 -6.66 3.39 -5.93
CA GLY A 76 -8.03 2.90 -6.06
C GLY A 76 -8.17 1.38 -6.08
N ASP A 77 -7.17 0.63 -6.55
CA ASP A 77 -7.18 -0.84 -6.45
C ASP A 77 -6.60 -1.32 -5.10
N ASN A 78 -7.42 -1.20 -4.06
CA ASN A 78 -7.05 -1.62 -2.71
C ASN A 78 -8.11 -2.54 -2.08
N ALA A 79 -7.80 -3.09 -0.91
CA ALA A 79 -8.71 -3.99 -0.19
C ALA A 79 -10.04 -3.32 0.21
N LEU A 80 -10.03 -2.04 0.59
CA LEU A 80 -11.25 -1.29 0.93
C LEU A 80 -12.12 -1.03 -0.28
N GLY A 81 -11.52 -0.64 -1.43
CA GLY A 81 -12.24 -0.45 -2.68
C GLY A 81 -12.97 -1.73 -3.14
N ARG A 82 -12.31 -2.88 -3.01
CA ARG A 82 -12.93 -4.19 -3.31
C ARG A 82 -14.10 -4.55 -2.38
N VAL A 83 -14.06 -4.12 -1.12
CA VAL A 83 -15.13 -4.38 -0.15
C VAL A 83 -16.29 -3.38 -0.30
N LEU A 84 -16.00 -2.10 -0.52
CA LEU A 84 -16.99 -1.02 -0.59
C LEU A 84 -17.58 -0.83 -1.98
N GLY A 85 -16.93 -1.36 -3.03
CA GLY A 85 -17.41 -1.35 -4.40
C GLY A 85 -16.95 -0.13 -5.20
N LYS A 86 -17.23 -0.17 -6.51
CA LYS A 86 -16.72 0.79 -7.50
C LYS A 86 -17.16 2.24 -7.29
N GLY A 87 -18.29 2.48 -6.62
CA GLY A 87 -18.78 3.83 -6.32
C GLY A 87 -18.16 4.47 -5.07
N SER A 88 -17.28 3.77 -4.37
CA SER A 88 -16.60 4.30 -3.20
C SER A 88 -15.41 5.17 -3.60
N ILE A 89 -15.14 6.24 -2.85
CA ILE A 89 -13.90 7.04 -2.99
C ILE A 89 -12.64 6.17 -2.86
N PHE A 90 -12.70 5.04 -2.15
CA PHE A 90 -11.60 4.08 -2.02
C PHE A 90 -11.34 3.27 -3.29
N SER A 91 -12.19 3.38 -4.31
CA SER A 91 -12.04 2.71 -5.61
C SER A 91 -11.68 3.69 -6.75
N MET A 92 -11.61 4.98 -6.44
CA MET A 92 -11.38 6.06 -7.41
C MET A 92 -9.91 6.47 -7.40
N ASP A 93 -9.42 6.91 -8.56
CA ASP A 93 -8.08 7.48 -8.73
C ASP A 93 -8.14 8.84 -9.43
N GLU A 94 -7.02 9.56 -9.42
CA GLU A 94 -6.79 10.76 -10.22
C GLU A 94 -7.92 11.82 -10.10
N GLU A 95 -8.53 12.23 -11.21
CA GLU A 95 -9.56 13.28 -11.26
C GLU A 95 -10.86 12.86 -10.56
N GLU A 96 -11.25 11.59 -10.66
CA GLU A 96 -12.47 11.06 -10.04
C GLU A 96 -12.35 11.12 -8.51
N HIS A 97 -11.20 10.68 -7.99
CA HIS A 97 -10.90 10.74 -6.56
C HIS A 97 -10.86 12.21 -6.05
N LEU A 98 -10.26 13.12 -6.82
CA LEU A 98 -10.20 14.55 -6.45
C LEU A 98 -11.59 15.20 -6.43
N ALA A 99 -12.45 14.87 -7.39
CA ALA A 99 -13.81 15.39 -7.45
C ALA A 99 -14.64 14.90 -6.25
N GLU A 100 -14.54 13.63 -5.89
CA GLU A 100 -15.27 13.07 -4.75
C GLU A 100 -14.74 13.60 -3.41
N ARG A 101 -13.41 13.69 -3.25
CA ARG A 101 -12.78 14.27 -2.06
C ARG A 101 -13.26 15.70 -1.78
N ARG A 102 -13.41 16.54 -2.82
CA ARG A 102 -13.89 17.93 -2.66
C ARG A 102 -15.31 18.01 -2.11
N LYS A 103 -16.17 17.05 -2.43
CA LYS A 103 -17.54 16.98 -1.88
C LYS A 103 -17.53 16.59 -0.40
N LEU A 104 -16.62 15.70 -0.02
CA LEU A 104 -16.55 15.15 1.34
C LEU A 104 -15.81 16.05 2.33
N LEU A 105 -14.84 16.85 1.90
CA LEU A 105 -13.99 17.64 2.80
C LEU A 105 -14.66 18.76 3.63
N PRO A 106 -15.70 19.49 3.17
CA PRO A 106 -16.18 20.67 3.90
C PRO A 106 -16.55 20.41 5.38
N PRO A 107 -17.28 19.33 5.76
CA PRO A 107 -17.56 19.01 7.15
C PRO A 107 -16.31 18.72 8.01
N PHE A 108 -15.16 18.40 7.40
CA PHE A 108 -13.90 18.12 8.09
C PHE A 108 -13.00 19.36 8.25
N HIS A 109 -13.38 20.51 7.68
CA HIS A 109 -12.61 21.77 7.84
C HIS A 109 -12.86 22.47 9.17
N GLY A 110 -13.73 21.92 10.03
CA GLY A 110 -13.90 22.40 11.39
C GLY A 110 -14.49 23.80 11.47
N GLU A 111 -15.41 24.18 10.58
CA GLU A 111 -16.19 25.42 10.73
C GLU A 111 -17.20 25.26 11.88
N ARG A 112 -16.65 25.40 13.09
CA ARG A 112 -17.28 25.81 14.34
C ARG A 112 -16.27 26.65 15.12
#